data_AF-A0A2V9X5N6-F1
#
_entry.id   AF-A0A2V9X5N6-F1
#
_cell.length_a   1.000
_cell.length_b   1.000
_cell.length_c   1.000
_cell.angle_alpha   90.00
_cell.angle_beta   90.00
_cell.angle_gamma   90.00
#
_symmetry.space_group_name_H-M   'P 1'
#
loop_
_entity.id
_entity.type
_entity.pdbx_description
1 polymer ?
#
loop_
_entity_poly.entity_id
_entity_poly.type
_entity_poly.pdbx_seq_one_letter_code
_entity_poly.pdbx_strand_id
1 'polypeptide(L)' 'MKVGTDSRYSKNAGAVFSLKYHIVWCPKYRKKVLVGDVEIRLKNVLYATAAQYGVLIEA' A
#
# COMPACT_ATOMS: atom_id res chain seq x y z
N MET A 1 -11.25 20.86 4.08
CA MET A 1 -10.15 20.82 5.07
C MET A 1 -10.68 20.11 6.32
N LYS A 2 -10.40 18.82 6.52
CA LYS A 2 -10.65 18.14 7.79
C LYS A 2 -9.30 17.82 8.43
N VAL A 3 -9.15 18.37 9.62
CA VAL A 3 -7.95 18.41 10.46
C VAL A 3 -7.71 17.01 11.07
N GLY A 4 -6.47 16.55 10.93
CA GLY A 4 -5.76 15.64 11.83
C GLY A 4 -6.51 14.43 12.37
N THR A 5 -6.59 13.35 11.60
CA THR A 5 -6.78 12.02 12.18
C THR A 5 -5.46 11.63 12.83
N ASP A 6 -5.45 11.35 14.14
CA ASP A 6 -4.32 10.69 14.80
C ASP A 6 -4.12 9.33 14.09
N SER A 7 -3.22 9.28 13.09
CA SER A 7 -3.14 8.21 12.08
C SER A 7 -2.60 6.89 12.62
N ARG A 8 -2.38 6.81 13.92
CA ARG A 8 -1.79 5.65 14.58
C ARG A 8 -2.74 4.45 14.63
N TYR A 9 -4.06 4.67 14.68
CA TYR A 9 -5.03 3.59 14.84
C TYR A 9 -6.27 3.76 13.95
N SER A 10 -6.65 2.69 13.27
CA SER A 10 -7.91 2.53 12.56
C SER A 10 -8.99 1.95 13.46
N LYS A 11 -10.26 2.18 13.14
CA LYS A 11 -11.40 1.79 13.98
C LYS A 11 -12.50 1.17 13.14
N ASN A 12 -13.11 0.11 13.63
CA ASN A 12 -14.38 -0.42 13.13
C ASN A 12 -15.42 -0.43 14.27
N ALA A 13 -16.64 -0.92 14.00
CA ALA A 13 -17.75 -0.88 14.96
C ALA A 13 -17.48 -1.57 16.32
N GLY A 14 -16.47 -2.46 16.40
CA GLY A 14 -16.16 -3.21 17.62
C GLY A 14 -14.68 -3.24 18.02
N ALA A 15 -13.78 -2.62 17.26
CA ALA A 15 -12.34 -2.72 17.49
C ALA A 15 -11.58 -1.47 17.05
N VAL A 16 -10.52 -1.17 17.79
CA VAL A 16 -9.50 -0.17 17.46
C VAL A 16 -8.20 -0.92 17.23
N PHE A 17 -7.53 -0.71 16.10
CA PHE A 17 -6.37 -1.49 15.69
C PHE A 17 -5.34 -0.66 14.92
N SER A 18 -4.07 -1.10 14.97
CA SER A 18 -3.00 -0.59 14.12
C SER A 18 -2.39 -1.77 13.37
N LEU A 19 -2.82 -1.97 12.13
CA LEU A 19 -2.34 -3.06 11.28
C LEU A 19 -1.43 -2.48 10.20
N LYS A 20 -0.12 -2.54 10.45
CA LYS A 20 0.93 -2.14 9.50
C LYS A 20 1.74 -3.36 9.11
N TYR A 21 1.87 -3.61 7.81
CA TYR A 21 2.56 -4.78 7.28
C TYR A 21 3.69 -4.37 6.35
N HIS A 22 4.86 -4.98 6.52
CA HIS A 22 5.96 -4.88 5.56
C HIS A 22 5.87 -6.04 4.57
N ILE A 23 5.39 -5.75 3.36
CA ILE A 23 5.24 -6.72 2.30
C ILE A 23 6.39 -6.55 1.31
N VAL A 24 7.17 -7.60 1.12
CA VAL A 24 8.29 -7.64 0.15
C VAL A 24 8.09 -8.84 -0.76
N TRP A 25 8.28 -8.64 -2.07
CA TRP A 25 8.23 -9.71 -3.05
C TRP A 25 9.30 -9.54 -4.13
N CYS A 26 9.54 -10.60 -4.88
CA CYS A 26 10.52 -10.64 -5.97
C CYS A 26 9.86 -11.05 -7.29
N PRO A 27 10.31 -10.51 -8.44
CA PRO A 27 9.90 -11.02 -9.75
C PRO A 27 10.28 -12.49 -9.94
N LYS A 28 9.55 -13.19 -10.81
CA LYS A 28 9.86 -14.57 -11.19
C LYS A 28 11.33 -14.66 -11.68
N TYR A 29 12.08 -15.62 -11.16
CA TYR A 29 13.51 -15.82 -11.41
C TYR A 29 14.44 -14.67 -10.96
N ARG A 30 13.98 -13.75 -10.09
CA ARG A 30 14.73 -12.57 -9.62
C ARG A 30 15.34 -11.73 -10.75
N LYS A 31 14.71 -11.71 -11.91
CA LYS A 31 15.16 -10.87 -13.03
C LYS A 31 14.97 -9.39 -12.67
N LYS A 32 15.92 -8.54 -13.06
CA LYS A 32 15.88 -7.08 -12.89
C LYS A 32 14.93 -6.43 -13.91
N VAL A 33 13.65 -6.80 -13.87
CA VAL A 33 12.61 -6.30 -14.78
C VAL A 33 11.89 -5.07 -14.24
N LEU A 34 11.99 -4.80 -12.94
CA LEU A 34 11.36 -3.66 -12.27
C LEU A 34 12.22 -2.41 -12.41
N VAL A 35 12.42 -1.94 -13.64
CA VAL A 35 13.21 -0.74 -13.96
C VAL A 35 12.51 0.08 -15.04
N GLY A 36 12.76 1.40 -15.05
CA GLY A 36 12.21 2.32 -16.05
C GLY A 36 10.67 2.34 -16.03
N ASP A 37 10.06 2.27 -17.22
CA ASP A 37 8.60 2.35 -17.38
C ASP A 37 7.84 1.22 -16.67
N VAL A 38 8.46 0.05 -16.52
CA VAL A 38 7.85 -1.11 -15.83
C VAL A 38 7.65 -0.80 -14.35
N GLU A 39 8.60 -0.12 -13.72
CA GLU A 39 8.50 0.31 -12.32
C GLU A 39 7.36 1.32 -12.13
N ILE A 40 7.30 2.33 -13.01
CA ILE A 40 6.29 3.39 -12.95
C ILE A 40 4.88 2.78 -13.07
N ARG A 41 4.69 1.91 -14.07
CA ARG A 41 3.40 1.26 -14.28
C ARG A 41 3.02 0.32 -13.14
N LEU A 42 3.99 -0.40 -12.57
CA LEU A 42 3.74 -1.24 -11.40
C LEU A 42 3.26 -0.41 -10.21
N LYS A 43 3.92 0.72 -9.90
CA LYS A 43 3.47 1.63 -8.82
C LYS A 43 2.03 2.08 -9.04
N ASN A 44 1.67 2.48 -10.27
CA ASN A 44 0.30 2.90 -10.59
C ASN A 44 -0.72 1.77 -10.35
N VAL A 45 -0.41 0.54 -10.76
CA VAL A 45 -1.28 -0.62 -10.52
C VAL A 45 -1.41 -0.92 -9.02
N LEU A 46 -0.33 -0.79 -8.25
CA LEU A 46 -0.36 -1.00 -6.80
C LEU A 46 -1.26 0.03 -6.11
N TYR A 47 -1.12 1.31 -6.45
CA TYR A 47 -1.98 2.36 -5.88
C TYR A 47 -3.45 2.21 -6.31
N ALA A 48 -3.71 1.85 -7.57
CA ALA A 48 -5.07 1.58 -8.04
C ALA A 48 -5.70 0.40 -7.30
N THR A 49 -4.95 -0.68 -7.12
CA THR A 49 -5.38 -1.86 -6.33
C THR A 49 -5.64 -1.47 -4.88
N ALA A 50 -4.74 -0.71 -4.26
CA ALA A 50 -4.91 -0.25 -2.88
C ALA A 50 -6.19 0.58 -2.71
N ALA A 51 -6.49 1.47 -3.66
CA ALA A 51 -7.73 2.23 -3.67
C ALA A 51 -8.98 1.34 -3.81
N GLN A 52 -8.92 0.30 -4.65
CA GLN A 52 -10.02 -0.66 -4.79
C GLN A 52 -10.32 -1.44 -3.51
N TYR A 53 -9.29 -1.83 -2.76
CA TYR A 53 -9.43 -2.59 -1.51
C TYR A 53 -9.54 -1.71 -0.26
N GLY A 54 -9.48 -0.37 -0.40
CA GLY A 54 -9.51 0.56 0.73
C GLY A 54 -8.29 0.46 1.65
N VAL A 55 -7.15 0.04 1.12
CA VAL A 55 -5.89 -0.11 1.85
C VAL A 55 -5.01 1.12 1.61
N LEU A 56 -4.23 1.50 2.61
CA LEU A 56 -3.27 2.59 2.53
C LEU A 56 -1.87 2.02 2.34
N ILE A 57 -1.15 2.50 1.33
CA ILE A 57 0.27 2.22 1.14
C ILE A 57 1.06 3.35 1.80
N GLU A 58 1.77 3.04 2.87
CA GLU A 58 2.82 3.90 3.46
C GLU A 58 4.16 3.42 2.88
N ALA A 59 4.89 4.32 2.20
CA ALA A 59 6.18 4.05 1.57
C ALA A 59 7.31 4.78 2.30
#